data_AF-A0A929W6S3-F1
#
_entry.id   AF-A0A929W6S3-F1
#
_cell.length_a   1.000
_cell.length_b   1.000
_cell.length_c   1.000
_cell.angle_alpha   90.00
_cell.angle_beta   90.00
_cell.angle_gamma   90.00
#
_symmetry.space_group_name_H-M   'P 1'
#
loop_
_entity.id
_entity.type
_entity.pdbx_description
1 polymer ?
#
loop_
_entity_poly.entity_id
_entity_poly.type
_entity_poly.pdbx_seq_one_letter_code
_entity_poly.pdbx_strand_id
1 'polypeptide(L)'
;DVSPSTPSDSDWFAEVIEIECVFTEIIHLLQTRLPDLAEILRRFYLEGLTPEVIANVLGLRSPSVVTHTIEYEFLRPLLAGEALSHITLDPDFPPRIEALRDRLLLMPVAPLTTLTAMLPERFLHFLDLTVMERSTTEFTWAADLIVPIGEIITTRRLLRATLTYLQQAPSFVPISEVSAELLPRFASPRDEGEDKKRTDEEQRLNALLKHHPWIEHSPQGVRLIAEQLQFDYCRIARILADAGCPLTENEIYTRYEHRYFERPRTIDHRLLRKHFPDLQIRTT
;
A
#
# COMPACT_ATOMS: atom_id res chain seq x y z
N ASP A 1 27.96 -2.34 -26.12
CA ASP A 1 27.52 -2.16 -24.73
C ASP A 1 26.07 -1.73 -24.69
N VAL A 2 25.19 -2.72 -24.60
CA VAL A 2 23.75 -2.53 -24.41
C VAL A 2 23.52 -2.53 -22.91
N SER A 3 23.32 -1.33 -22.35
CA SER A 3 22.82 -1.20 -20.98
C SER A 3 21.42 -1.84 -20.93
N PRO A 4 21.13 -2.73 -19.96
CA PRO A 4 19.79 -3.26 -19.82
C PRO A 4 18.88 -2.11 -19.37
N SER A 5 17.89 -1.81 -20.20
CA SER A 5 16.74 -0.99 -19.82
C SER A 5 16.14 -1.60 -18.54
N THR A 6 16.15 -0.84 -17.45
CA THR A 6 15.27 -1.09 -16.31
C THR A 6 13.85 -1.30 -16.84
N PRO A 7 13.14 -2.38 -16.46
CA PRO A 7 11.76 -2.57 -16.89
C PRO A 7 10.99 -1.35 -16.41
N SER A 8 10.46 -0.59 -17.36
CA SER A 8 9.72 0.63 -17.10
C SER A 8 8.48 0.29 -16.29
N ASP A 9 8.07 1.20 -15.40
CA ASP A 9 6.80 1.12 -14.64
C ASP A 9 5.55 0.88 -15.51
N SER A 10 5.68 0.88 -16.86
CA SER A 10 4.62 0.55 -17.81
C SER A 10 4.24 -0.93 -17.86
N ASP A 11 5.13 -1.85 -17.49
CA ASP A 11 4.95 -3.28 -17.82
C ASP A 11 3.90 -4.00 -16.94
N TRP A 12 3.67 -3.49 -15.73
CA TRP A 12 2.76 -4.14 -14.78
C TRP A 12 1.33 -3.55 -14.79
N PHE A 13 1.12 -2.33 -15.31
CA PHE A 13 -0.24 -1.88 -15.64
C PHE A 13 -0.87 -2.76 -16.72
N ALA A 14 -0.04 -3.25 -17.66
CA ALA A 14 -0.48 -4.23 -18.65
C ALA A 14 -0.89 -5.55 -17.99
N GLU A 15 -0.21 -5.98 -16.92
CA GLU A 15 -0.58 -7.16 -16.15
C GLU A 15 -1.93 -7.00 -15.43
N VAL A 16 -2.24 -5.83 -14.87
CA VAL A 16 -3.56 -5.54 -14.29
C VAL A 16 -4.68 -5.72 -15.34
N ILE A 17 -4.47 -5.17 -16.54
CA ILE A 17 -5.43 -5.30 -17.65
C ILE A 17 -5.54 -6.75 -18.13
N GLU A 18 -4.42 -7.44 -18.29
CA GLU A 18 -4.41 -8.84 -18.74
C GLU A 18 -5.17 -9.74 -17.77
N ILE A 19 -4.93 -9.58 -16.46
CA ILE A 19 -5.64 -10.33 -15.42
C ILE A 19 -7.14 -10.00 -15.43
N GLU A 20 -7.53 -8.74 -15.62
CA GLU A 20 -8.94 -8.34 -15.79
C GLU A 20 -9.58 -9.04 -17.01
N CYS A 21 -8.87 -9.08 -18.15
CA CYS A 21 -9.34 -9.75 -19.36
C CYS A 21 -9.54 -11.25 -19.14
N VAL A 22 -8.53 -11.94 -18.59
CA VAL A 22 -8.60 -13.38 -18.31
C VAL A 22 -9.75 -13.69 -17.36
N PHE A 23 -9.92 -12.91 -16.31
CA PHE A 23 -11.01 -13.08 -15.36
C PHE A 23 -12.38 -12.89 -16.03
N THR A 24 -12.51 -11.88 -16.88
CA THR A 24 -13.72 -11.63 -17.67
C THR A 24 -14.02 -12.80 -18.61
N GLU A 25 -13.02 -13.37 -19.26
CA GLU A 25 -13.15 -14.52 -20.16
C GLU A 25 -13.56 -15.79 -19.42
N ILE A 26 -13.04 -16.01 -18.21
CA ILE A 26 -13.48 -17.11 -17.33
C ILE A 26 -14.99 -17.00 -17.07
N ILE A 27 -15.50 -15.81 -16.73
CA ILE A 27 -16.94 -15.59 -16.50
C ILE A 27 -17.74 -15.92 -17.77
N HIS A 28 -17.29 -15.48 -18.95
CA HIS A 28 -17.97 -15.77 -20.22
C HIS A 28 -17.99 -17.27 -20.55
N LEU A 29 -16.88 -17.98 -20.34
CA LEU A 29 -16.81 -19.43 -20.55
C LEU A 29 -17.78 -20.18 -19.62
N LEU A 30 -17.87 -19.74 -18.36
CA LEU A 30 -18.79 -20.32 -17.38
C LEU A 30 -20.26 -20.18 -17.78
N GLN A 31 -20.66 -19.16 -18.55
CA GLN A 31 -22.07 -18.99 -18.97
C GLN A 31 -22.62 -20.22 -19.70
N THR A 32 -21.76 -20.94 -20.43
CA THR A 32 -22.16 -22.13 -21.18
C THR A 32 -22.16 -23.41 -20.33
N ARG A 33 -21.40 -23.45 -19.24
CA ARG A 33 -21.15 -24.66 -18.45
C ARG A 33 -21.85 -24.66 -17.10
N LEU A 34 -21.89 -23.50 -16.44
CA LEU A 34 -22.48 -23.25 -15.13
C LEU A 34 -23.26 -21.92 -15.18
N PRO A 35 -24.40 -21.86 -15.87
CA PRO A 35 -25.11 -20.61 -16.16
C PRO A 35 -25.53 -19.86 -14.89
N ASP A 36 -25.99 -20.57 -13.85
CA ASP A 36 -26.42 -19.94 -12.59
C ASP A 36 -25.25 -19.29 -11.85
N LEU A 37 -24.10 -19.97 -11.79
CA LEU A 37 -22.87 -19.42 -11.20
C LEU A 37 -22.38 -18.22 -12.02
N ALA A 38 -22.26 -18.39 -13.33
CA ALA A 38 -21.78 -17.34 -14.23
C ALA A 38 -22.63 -16.08 -14.13
N GLU A 39 -23.93 -16.23 -13.98
CA GLU A 39 -24.84 -15.10 -13.86
C GLU A 39 -24.69 -14.37 -12.51
N ILE A 40 -24.42 -15.07 -11.41
CA ILE A 40 -24.04 -14.44 -10.13
C ILE A 40 -22.72 -13.66 -10.28
N LEU A 41 -21.70 -14.29 -10.88
CA LEU A 41 -20.37 -13.68 -11.06
C LEU A 41 -20.43 -12.45 -11.97
N ARG A 42 -21.15 -12.54 -13.09
CA ARG A 42 -21.34 -11.45 -14.05
C ARG A 42 -21.97 -10.23 -13.36
N ARG A 43 -23.04 -10.44 -12.57
CA ARG A 43 -23.69 -9.35 -11.84
C ARG A 43 -22.78 -8.73 -10.76
N PHE A 44 -22.00 -9.55 -10.06
CA PHE A 44 -21.14 -9.05 -8.99
C PHE A 44 -19.91 -8.31 -9.54
N TYR A 45 -19.14 -8.96 -10.42
CA TYR A 45 -17.85 -8.48 -10.89
C TYR A 45 -17.94 -7.49 -12.06
N LEU A 46 -18.81 -7.77 -13.04
CA LEU A 46 -18.88 -6.96 -14.27
C LEU A 46 -19.97 -5.88 -14.19
N GLU A 47 -21.10 -6.14 -13.53
CA GLU A 47 -22.14 -5.11 -13.32
C GLU A 47 -21.98 -4.34 -11.99
N GLY A 48 -21.13 -4.81 -11.08
CA GLY A 48 -20.85 -4.14 -9.81
C GLY A 48 -21.95 -4.24 -8.75
N LEU A 49 -22.97 -5.08 -8.95
CA LEU A 49 -24.13 -5.18 -8.05
C LEU A 49 -23.76 -5.76 -6.67
N THR A 50 -24.46 -5.33 -5.63
CA THR A 50 -24.26 -5.87 -4.28
C THR A 50 -24.92 -7.25 -4.12
N PRO A 51 -24.44 -8.09 -3.19
CA PRO A 51 -25.05 -9.40 -2.91
C PRO A 51 -26.55 -9.33 -2.63
N GLU A 52 -27.03 -8.26 -1.99
CA GLU A 52 -28.45 -8.02 -1.70
C GLU A 52 -29.27 -7.86 -2.97
N VAL A 53 -28.79 -7.04 -3.91
CA VAL A 53 -29.47 -6.79 -5.18
C VAL A 53 -29.48 -8.07 -6.01
N ILE A 54 -28.35 -8.79 -6.07
CA ILE A 54 -28.23 -10.04 -6.82
C ILE A 54 -29.20 -11.09 -6.27
N ALA A 55 -29.25 -11.28 -4.95
CA ALA A 55 -30.14 -12.23 -4.33
C ALA A 55 -31.62 -11.93 -4.65
N ASN A 56 -32.01 -10.66 -4.63
CA ASN A 56 -33.37 -10.24 -4.98
C ASN A 56 -33.70 -10.50 -6.46
N VAL A 57 -32.80 -10.14 -7.38
CA VAL A 57 -33.01 -10.30 -8.82
C VAL A 57 -33.07 -11.77 -9.23
N LEU A 58 -32.24 -12.61 -8.61
CA LEU A 58 -32.18 -14.06 -8.89
C LEU A 58 -33.15 -14.90 -8.05
N GLY A 59 -33.92 -14.29 -7.14
CA GLY A 59 -34.84 -15.02 -6.27
C GLY A 59 -34.13 -15.97 -5.29
N LEU A 60 -32.90 -15.64 -4.89
CA LEU A 60 -32.12 -16.41 -3.92
C LEU A 60 -32.60 -16.15 -2.49
N ARG A 61 -32.37 -17.12 -1.60
CA ARG A 61 -32.88 -17.09 -0.22
C ARG A 61 -32.30 -15.95 0.62
N SER A 62 -31.04 -15.58 0.38
CA SER A 62 -30.37 -14.51 1.11
C SER A 62 -29.13 -14.00 0.37
N PRO A 63 -28.63 -12.80 0.72
CA PRO A 63 -27.35 -12.28 0.20
C PRO A 63 -26.16 -13.18 0.55
N SER A 64 -26.23 -13.90 1.67
CA SER A 64 -25.18 -14.84 2.09
C SER A 64 -24.98 -16.00 1.12
N VAL A 65 -26.02 -16.42 0.40
CA VAL A 65 -25.89 -17.42 -0.66
C VAL A 65 -24.99 -16.88 -1.77
N VAL A 66 -25.21 -15.64 -2.18
CA VAL A 66 -24.39 -14.97 -3.22
C VAL A 66 -22.93 -14.90 -2.77
N THR A 67 -22.66 -14.42 -1.56
CA THR A 67 -21.29 -14.36 -1.02
C THR A 67 -20.66 -15.75 -0.92
N HIS A 68 -21.40 -16.76 -0.44
CA HIS A 68 -20.88 -18.12 -0.34
C HIS A 68 -20.49 -18.69 -1.71
N THR A 69 -21.36 -18.52 -2.71
CA THR A 69 -21.11 -19.01 -4.07
C THR A 69 -19.92 -18.30 -4.70
N ILE A 70 -19.77 -16.98 -4.53
CA ILE A 70 -18.60 -16.25 -5.04
C ILE A 70 -17.31 -16.74 -4.38
N GLU A 71 -17.29 -16.83 -3.05
CA GLU A 71 -16.07 -17.13 -2.29
C GLU A 71 -15.66 -18.60 -2.37
N TYR A 72 -16.59 -19.51 -2.06
CA TYR A 72 -16.29 -20.92 -1.82
C TYR A 72 -16.48 -21.78 -3.05
N GLU A 73 -17.42 -21.46 -3.93
CA GLU A 73 -17.68 -22.25 -5.13
C GLU A 73 -16.87 -21.77 -6.34
N PHE A 74 -16.42 -20.52 -6.33
CA PHE A 74 -15.66 -19.92 -7.44
C PHE A 74 -14.25 -19.47 -7.06
N LEU A 75 -14.10 -18.42 -6.23
CA LEU A 75 -12.79 -17.79 -5.99
C LEU A 75 -11.77 -18.76 -5.37
N ARG A 76 -12.13 -19.42 -4.27
CA ARG A 76 -11.19 -20.31 -3.57
C ARG A 76 -10.70 -21.47 -4.46
N PRO A 77 -11.58 -22.21 -5.17
CA PRO A 77 -11.13 -23.22 -6.13
C PRO A 77 -10.26 -22.62 -7.27
N LEU A 78 -10.67 -21.48 -7.83
CA LEU A 78 -9.93 -20.78 -8.89
C LEU A 78 -8.49 -20.47 -8.45
N LEU A 79 -8.34 -19.87 -7.27
CA LEU A 79 -7.04 -19.46 -6.71
C LEU A 79 -6.21 -20.65 -6.21
N ALA A 80 -6.84 -21.78 -5.90
CA ALA A 80 -6.15 -23.03 -5.61
C ALA A 80 -5.68 -23.77 -6.88
N GLY A 81 -6.03 -23.25 -8.07
CA GLY A 81 -5.75 -23.91 -9.35
C GLY A 81 -6.61 -25.15 -9.60
N GLU A 82 -7.73 -25.29 -8.89
CA GLU A 82 -8.68 -26.38 -9.08
C GLU A 82 -9.46 -26.21 -10.38
N ALA A 83 -9.92 -27.34 -10.95
CA ALA A 83 -10.71 -27.30 -12.17
C ALA A 83 -12.16 -26.84 -11.88
N LEU A 84 -12.56 -25.72 -12.48
CA LEU A 84 -13.93 -25.21 -12.41
C LEU A 84 -14.76 -25.75 -13.58
N SER A 85 -15.59 -26.78 -13.35
CA SER A 85 -16.42 -27.38 -14.42
C SER A 85 -15.62 -27.74 -15.68
N HIS A 86 -14.52 -28.48 -15.47
CA HIS A 86 -13.56 -28.86 -16.52
C HIS A 86 -12.89 -27.68 -17.24
N ILE A 87 -12.96 -26.46 -16.68
CA ILE A 87 -12.07 -25.36 -17.03
C ILE A 87 -10.85 -25.50 -16.14
N THR A 88 -9.69 -25.63 -16.75
CA THR A 88 -8.41 -25.66 -16.05
C THR A 88 -7.67 -24.38 -16.41
N LEU A 89 -7.23 -23.65 -15.39
CA LEU A 89 -6.39 -22.48 -15.61
C LEU A 89 -5.00 -22.92 -16.04
N ASP A 90 -4.29 -21.99 -16.68
CA ASP A 90 -2.85 -22.13 -16.83
C ASP A 90 -2.20 -22.34 -15.45
N PRO A 91 -1.31 -23.34 -15.27
CA PRO A 91 -0.58 -23.53 -14.02
C PRO A 91 0.15 -22.28 -13.51
N ASP A 92 0.52 -21.38 -14.41
CA ASP A 92 1.20 -20.14 -14.08
C ASP A 92 0.24 -19.04 -13.60
N PHE A 93 -1.08 -19.22 -13.77
CA PHE A 93 -2.07 -18.18 -13.42
C PHE A 93 -2.16 -17.92 -11.90
N PRO A 94 -2.34 -18.91 -11.00
CA PRO A 94 -2.40 -18.63 -9.56
C PRO A 94 -1.13 -17.95 -9.01
N PRO A 95 0.10 -18.38 -9.37
CA PRO A 95 1.32 -17.66 -8.99
C PRO A 95 1.37 -16.22 -9.50
N ARG A 96 0.87 -15.95 -10.71
CA ARG A 96 0.78 -14.57 -11.24
C ARG A 96 -0.19 -13.71 -10.43
N ILE A 97 -1.32 -14.27 -9.99
CA ILE A 97 -2.26 -13.56 -9.12
C ILE A 97 -1.62 -13.20 -7.78
N GLU A 98 -0.92 -14.14 -7.16
CA GLU A 98 -0.19 -13.89 -5.91
C GLU A 98 0.89 -12.82 -6.09
N ALA A 99 1.67 -12.91 -7.17
CA ALA A 99 2.68 -11.90 -7.50
C ALA A 99 2.06 -10.50 -7.74
N LEU A 100 0.91 -10.42 -8.42
CA LEU A 100 0.21 -9.16 -8.63
C LEU A 100 -0.32 -8.60 -7.31
N ARG A 101 -0.90 -9.45 -6.45
CA ARG A 101 -1.35 -9.07 -5.10
C ARG A 101 -0.21 -8.43 -4.31
N ASP A 102 0.95 -9.08 -4.28
CA ASP A 102 2.14 -8.61 -3.55
C ASP A 102 2.67 -7.29 -4.11
N ARG A 103 2.60 -7.09 -5.43
CA ARG A 103 3.01 -5.85 -6.09
C ARG A 103 2.08 -4.69 -5.77
N LEU A 104 0.77 -4.94 -5.69
CA LEU A 104 -0.24 -3.90 -5.42
C LEU A 104 -0.33 -3.54 -3.93
N LEU A 105 0.22 -4.38 -3.05
CA LEU A 105 0.18 -4.15 -1.61
C LEU A 105 0.73 -2.76 -1.26
N LEU A 106 -0.08 -1.98 -0.54
CA LEU A 106 0.23 -0.63 -0.05
C LEU A 106 0.54 0.41 -1.15
N MET A 107 0.23 0.07 -2.39
CA MET A 107 0.31 1.01 -3.50
C MET A 107 -0.87 1.99 -3.48
N PRO A 108 -0.69 3.25 -3.94
CA PRO A 108 -1.80 4.14 -4.23
C PRO A 108 -2.78 3.52 -5.24
N VAL A 109 -4.06 3.89 -5.21
CA VAL A 109 -5.11 3.33 -6.09
C VAL A 109 -5.02 3.72 -7.57
N ALA A 110 -4.10 4.61 -7.95
CA ALA A 110 -3.90 5.04 -9.33
C ALA A 110 -3.87 3.91 -10.39
N PRO A 111 -3.29 2.73 -10.13
CA PRO A 111 -3.23 1.64 -11.10
C PRO A 111 -4.57 1.02 -11.45
N LEU A 112 -5.56 1.14 -10.56
CA LEU A 112 -6.90 0.62 -10.81
C LEU A 112 -7.67 1.46 -11.83
N THR A 113 -7.15 2.64 -12.19
CA THR A 113 -7.75 3.49 -13.23
C THR A 113 -7.61 2.90 -14.64
N THR A 114 -6.78 1.88 -14.83
CA THR A 114 -6.61 1.19 -16.12
C THR A 114 -7.65 0.11 -16.37
N LEU A 115 -8.45 -0.25 -15.36
CA LEU A 115 -9.51 -1.24 -15.47
C LEU A 115 -10.63 -0.72 -16.37
N THR A 116 -11.18 -1.60 -17.20
CA THR A 116 -12.19 -1.23 -18.22
C THR A 116 -13.46 -2.07 -18.15
N ALA A 117 -13.39 -3.26 -17.58
CA ALA A 117 -14.50 -4.22 -17.50
C ALA A 117 -15.06 -4.36 -16.08
N MET A 118 -14.26 -4.06 -15.06
CA MET A 118 -14.58 -4.26 -13.65
C MET A 118 -14.42 -2.97 -12.85
N LEU A 119 -15.23 -2.83 -11.80
CA LEU A 119 -15.00 -1.80 -10.80
C LEU A 119 -13.71 -2.11 -9.99
N PRO A 120 -12.93 -1.09 -9.60
CA PRO A 120 -11.73 -1.27 -8.78
C PRO A 120 -11.92 -2.16 -7.55
N GLU A 121 -13.02 -1.98 -6.82
CA GLU A 121 -13.31 -2.72 -5.59
C GLU A 121 -13.56 -4.20 -5.88
N ARG A 122 -14.13 -4.51 -7.04
CA ARG A 122 -14.41 -5.89 -7.50
C ARG A 122 -13.13 -6.58 -7.95
N PHE A 123 -12.26 -5.84 -8.64
CA PHE A 123 -10.94 -6.34 -9.01
C PHE A 123 -10.07 -6.61 -7.78
N LEU A 124 -10.04 -5.70 -6.82
CA LEU A 124 -9.31 -5.90 -5.57
C LEU A 124 -9.87 -7.05 -4.74
N HIS A 125 -11.20 -7.21 -4.68
CA HIS A 125 -11.82 -8.35 -4.00
C HIS A 125 -11.35 -9.69 -4.57
N PHE A 126 -11.16 -9.79 -5.89
CA PHE A 126 -10.60 -10.98 -6.52
C PHE A 126 -9.18 -11.29 -6.04
N LEU A 127 -8.40 -10.26 -5.68
CA LEU A 127 -7.03 -10.38 -5.18
C LEU A 127 -6.94 -10.50 -3.64
N ASP A 128 -8.06 -10.63 -2.92
CA ASP A 128 -8.11 -10.56 -1.45
C ASP A 128 -7.50 -9.24 -0.91
N LEU A 129 -7.82 -8.15 -1.61
CA LEU A 129 -7.41 -6.78 -1.30
C LEU A 129 -8.65 -5.85 -1.23
N THR A 130 -8.44 -4.67 -0.64
CA THR A 130 -9.43 -3.61 -0.53
C THR A 130 -8.77 -2.23 -0.53
N VAL A 131 -9.56 -1.17 -0.65
CA VAL A 131 -9.07 0.20 -0.54
C VAL A 131 -9.18 0.67 0.91
N MET A 132 -8.06 1.09 1.47
CA MET A 132 -8.04 1.90 2.68
C MET A 132 -8.15 3.37 2.30
N GLU A 133 -9.37 3.89 2.34
CA GLU A 133 -9.64 5.30 2.11
C GLU A 133 -9.07 6.16 3.24
N ARG A 134 -8.57 7.34 2.85
CA ARG A 134 -8.18 8.39 3.79
C ARG A 134 -9.43 8.97 4.45
N SER A 135 -9.46 9.03 5.78
CA SER A 135 -10.53 9.77 6.45
C SER A 135 -10.30 11.29 6.34
N THR A 136 -11.39 12.06 6.39
CA THR A 136 -11.34 13.54 6.46
C THR A 136 -10.59 14.07 7.68
N THR A 137 -10.43 13.25 8.72
CA THR A 137 -9.70 13.57 9.95
C THR A 137 -8.23 13.16 9.91
N GLU A 138 -7.83 12.38 8.91
CA GLU A 138 -6.46 11.89 8.74
C GLU A 138 -5.69 12.82 7.80
N PHE A 139 -4.89 13.71 8.39
CA PHE A 139 -3.91 14.53 7.67
C PHE A 139 -2.55 13.84 7.54
N THR A 140 -2.46 12.58 7.97
CA THR A 140 -1.20 11.87 8.15
C THR A 140 -0.75 11.07 6.95
N TRP A 141 -1.51 10.95 5.86
CA TRP A 141 -1.04 10.30 4.64
C TRP A 141 -1.69 10.86 3.37
N ALA A 142 -1.06 10.59 2.23
CA ALA A 142 -1.26 11.35 0.99
C ALA A 142 -2.41 10.86 0.11
N ALA A 143 -2.70 9.56 0.15
CA ALA A 143 -3.49 8.86 -0.85
C ALA A 143 -4.22 7.67 -0.25
N ASP A 144 -5.26 7.22 -0.94
CA ASP A 144 -5.91 5.94 -0.65
C ASP A 144 -4.97 4.81 -1.04
N LEU A 145 -4.84 3.81 -0.17
CA LEU A 145 -3.88 2.71 -0.32
C LEU A 145 -4.61 1.39 -0.50
N ILE A 146 -4.04 0.52 -1.32
CA ILE A 146 -4.50 -0.87 -1.48
C ILE A 146 -3.97 -1.70 -0.30
N VAL A 147 -4.85 -2.40 0.41
CA VAL A 147 -4.50 -3.17 1.63
C VAL A 147 -5.21 -4.52 1.65
N PRO A 148 -4.77 -5.50 2.45
CA PRO A 148 -5.47 -6.78 2.57
C PRO A 148 -6.87 -6.62 3.19
N ILE A 149 -7.81 -7.47 2.76
CA ILE A 149 -9.16 -7.51 3.33
C ILE A 149 -9.07 -7.81 4.83
N GLY A 150 -9.84 -7.07 5.65
CA GLY A 150 -9.85 -7.22 7.10
C GLY A 150 -8.67 -6.59 7.85
N GLU A 151 -7.66 -6.06 7.14
CA GLU A 151 -6.43 -5.53 7.76
C GLU A 151 -6.32 -4.00 7.74
N ILE A 152 -7.42 -3.29 7.52
CA ILE A 152 -7.42 -1.82 7.46
C ILE A 152 -6.87 -1.21 8.77
N ILE A 153 -7.32 -1.70 9.93
CA ILE A 153 -6.94 -1.12 11.23
C ILE A 153 -5.47 -1.35 11.54
N THR A 154 -4.95 -2.55 11.30
CA THR A 154 -3.54 -2.90 11.52
C THR A 154 -2.65 -2.10 10.58
N THR A 155 -3.04 -1.98 9.31
CA THR A 155 -2.34 -1.18 8.31
C THR A 155 -2.29 0.30 8.68
N ARG A 156 -3.40 0.89 9.16
CA ARG A 156 -3.41 2.28 9.66
C ARG A 156 -2.43 2.49 10.81
N ARG A 157 -2.31 1.52 11.72
CA ARG A 157 -1.34 1.60 12.84
C ARG A 157 0.10 1.55 12.33
N LEU A 158 0.40 0.64 11.41
CA LEU A 158 1.71 0.54 10.78
C LEU A 158 2.09 1.84 10.07
N LEU A 159 1.18 2.38 9.27
CA LEU A 159 1.37 3.64 8.55
C LEU A 159 1.67 4.79 9.52
N ARG A 160 0.84 4.97 10.55
CA ARG A 160 1.05 6.03 11.56
C ARG A 160 2.38 5.88 12.30
N ALA A 161 2.74 4.66 12.71
CA ALA A 161 4.01 4.42 13.39
C ALA A 161 5.21 4.72 12.49
N THR A 162 5.15 4.27 11.23
CA THR A 162 6.21 4.47 10.24
C THR A 162 6.42 5.96 9.95
N LEU A 163 5.35 6.69 9.65
CA LEU A 163 5.45 8.12 9.38
C LEU A 163 5.89 8.89 10.61
N THR A 164 5.41 8.54 11.81
CA THR A 164 5.86 9.16 13.07
C THR A 164 7.35 8.93 13.32
N TYR A 165 7.84 7.73 13.04
CA TYR A 165 9.27 7.41 13.15
C TYR A 165 10.09 8.25 12.16
N LEU A 166 9.68 8.29 10.89
CA LEU A 166 10.41 9.04 9.87
C LEU A 166 10.30 10.57 10.03
N GLN A 167 9.28 11.10 10.71
CA GLN A 167 9.21 12.52 11.12
C GLN A 167 10.39 12.89 12.03
N GLN A 168 10.89 11.94 12.81
CA GLN A 168 12.01 12.11 13.73
C GLN A 168 13.35 11.70 13.09
N ALA A 169 13.40 11.48 11.77
CA ALA A 169 14.61 11.10 11.05
C ALA A 169 15.09 12.25 10.13
N PRO A 170 16.06 13.07 10.57
CA PRO A 170 16.52 14.24 9.82
C PRO A 170 17.45 13.88 8.64
N SER A 171 17.88 12.63 8.53
CA SER A 171 18.67 12.06 7.42
C SER A 171 17.97 10.83 6.83
N PHE A 172 18.54 10.24 5.79
CA PHE A 172 18.15 8.90 5.33
C PHE A 172 18.48 7.86 6.40
N VAL A 173 17.56 6.91 6.59
CA VAL A 173 17.69 5.79 7.54
C VAL A 173 17.65 4.48 6.76
N PRO A 174 18.60 3.55 6.97
CA PRO A 174 18.56 2.23 6.35
C PRO A 174 17.25 1.50 6.63
N ILE A 175 16.70 0.80 5.63
CA ILE A 175 15.44 0.03 5.78
C ILE A 175 15.55 -1.01 6.90
N SER A 176 16.74 -1.59 7.09
CA SER A 176 17.02 -2.52 8.20
C SER A 176 16.84 -1.89 9.58
N GLU A 177 17.21 -0.62 9.75
CA GLU A 177 17.03 0.11 11.01
C GLU A 177 15.56 0.46 11.23
N VAL A 178 14.87 0.91 10.18
CA VAL A 178 13.41 1.15 10.22
C VAL A 178 12.68 -0.12 10.66
N SER A 179 13.05 -1.26 10.07
CA SER A 179 12.45 -2.57 10.37
C SER A 179 12.74 -3.01 11.80
N ALA A 180 13.99 -2.85 12.27
CA ALA A 180 14.37 -3.19 13.63
C ALA A 180 13.60 -2.39 14.69
N GLU A 181 13.28 -1.13 14.40
CA GLU A 181 12.53 -0.27 15.32
C GLU A 181 11.02 -0.53 15.29
N LEU A 182 10.45 -0.80 14.11
CA LEU A 182 9.00 -0.85 13.93
C LEU A 182 8.41 -2.24 14.10
N LEU A 183 9.02 -3.28 13.55
CA LEU A 183 8.46 -4.65 13.57
C LEU A 183 8.18 -5.17 14.99
N PRO A 184 9.04 -4.94 16.01
CA PRO A 184 8.76 -5.38 17.38
C PRO A 184 7.47 -4.78 17.98
N ARG A 185 6.96 -3.67 17.45
CA ARG A 185 5.75 -3.00 17.93
C ARG A 185 4.46 -3.65 17.42
N PHE A 186 4.56 -4.49 16.40
CA PHE A 186 3.45 -5.17 15.75
C PHE A 186 3.42 -6.67 16.03
N ALA A 187 4.57 -7.25 16.41
CA ALA A 187 4.67 -8.63 16.86
C ALA A 187 3.66 -8.94 17.99
N SER A 188 2.83 -9.95 17.75
CA SER A 188 1.92 -10.51 18.77
C SER A 188 2.68 -11.43 19.73
N PRO A 189 2.25 -11.58 20.99
CA PRO A 189 2.91 -12.48 21.93
C PRO A 189 2.76 -13.96 21.53
N ARG A 190 3.86 -14.58 21.08
CA ARG A 190 4.22 -16.02 21.10
C ARG A 190 3.08 -17.03 21.02
N ASP A 191 2.63 -17.28 19.79
CA ASP A 191 1.90 -18.51 19.41
C ASP A 191 2.50 -19.11 18.13
N GLU A 192 2.41 -20.43 17.98
CA GLU A 192 2.87 -21.18 16.80
C GLU A 192 2.20 -20.62 15.52
N GLY A 193 3.01 -20.13 14.58
CA GLY A 193 2.57 -19.33 13.43
C GLY A 193 3.27 -17.96 13.30
N GLU A 194 4.17 -17.62 14.22
CA GLU A 194 4.95 -16.37 14.24
C GLU A 194 5.80 -16.13 12.98
N ASP A 195 6.44 -17.16 12.42
CA ASP A 195 7.35 -16.95 11.27
C ASP A 195 6.59 -16.39 10.06
N LYS A 196 5.41 -16.95 9.74
CA LYS A 196 4.58 -16.45 8.64
C LYS A 196 4.06 -15.03 8.93
N LYS A 197 3.51 -14.78 10.13
CA LYS A 197 3.00 -13.45 10.50
C LYS A 197 4.08 -12.37 10.48
N ARG A 198 5.30 -12.72 10.92
CA ARG A 198 6.44 -11.82 10.92
C ARG A 198 6.90 -11.51 9.50
N THR A 199 6.95 -12.51 8.62
CA THR A 199 7.20 -12.31 7.19
C THR A 199 6.14 -11.41 6.57
N ASP A 200 4.86 -11.57 6.92
CA ASP A 200 3.76 -10.74 6.43
C ASP A 200 3.86 -9.27 6.92
N GLU A 201 4.28 -9.04 8.17
CA GLU A 201 4.54 -7.68 8.69
C GLU A 201 5.73 -7.00 8.04
N GLU A 202 6.82 -7.73 7.82
CA GLU A 202 8.00 -7.23 7.13
C GLU A 202 7.69 -6.90 5.66
N GLN A 203 6.96 -7.77 4.98
CA GLN A 203 6.50 -7.52 3.61
C GLN A 203 5.63 -6.27 3.53
N ARG A 204 4.67 -6.10 4.45
CA ARG A 204 3.83 -4.89 4.53
C ARG A 204 4.67 -3.64 4.80
N LEU A 205 5.61 -3.67 5.74
CA LEU A 205 6.47 -2.52 6.00
C LEU A 205 7.30 -2.15 4.76
N ASN A 206 7.91 -3.14 4.10
CA ASN A 206 8.71 -2.91 2.90
C ASN A 206 7.86 -2.34 1.75
N ALA A 207 6.66 -2.87 1.55
CA ALA A 207 5.71 -2.36 0.56
C ALA A 207 5.29 -0.92 0.88
N LEU A 208 5.00 -0.60 2.15
CA LEU A 208 4.70 0.76 2.58
C LEU A 208 5.87 1.72 2.27
N LEU A 209 7.09 1.33 2.67
CA LEU A 209 8.28 2.15 2.48
C LEU A 209 8.55 2.40 0.99
N LYS A 210 8.31 1.39 0.14
CA LYS A 210 8.52 1.46 -1.31
C LYS A 210 7.48 2.31 -2.04
N HIS A 211 6.22 2.24 -1.63
CA HIS A 211 5.11 2.77 -2.43
C HIS A 211 4.50 4.07 -1.91
N HIS A 212 4.75 4.41 -0.64
CA HIS A 212 4.12 5.60 -0.06
C HIS A 212 4.72 6.89 -0.67
N PRO A 213 3.89 7.81 -1.22
CA PRO A 213 4.37 8.94 -2.03
C PRO A 213 5.12 10.02 -1.23
N TRP A 214 5.06 9.98 0.10
CA TRP A 214 5.82 10.88 0.96
C TRP A 214 7.18 10.34 1.38
N ILE A 215 7.52 9.11 1.01
CA ILE A 215 8.78 8.48 1.36
C ILE A 215 9.71 8.60 0.15
N GLU A 216 10.83 9.29 0.35
CA GLU A 216 11.89 9.37 -0.66
C GLU A 216 12.98 8.33 -0.38
N HIS A 217 13.56 7.81 -1.46
CA HIS A 217 14.58 6.78 -1.44
C HIS A 217 15.93 7.33 -1.88
N SER A 218 16.98 6.84 -1.25
CA SER A 218 18.36 7.01 -1.68
C SER A 218 19.16 5.71 -1.42
N PRO A 219 20.39 5.59 -1.94
CA PRO A 219 21.27 4.49 -1.58
C PRO A 219 21.52 4.36 -0.07
N GLN A 220 21.37 5.45 0.69
CA GLN A 220 21.54 5.48 2.15
C GLN A 220 20.30 4.97 2.91
N GLY A 221 19.15 4.82 2.24
CA GLY A 221 17.91 4.34 2.83
C GLY A 221 16.70 5.22 2.50
N VAL A 222 15.81 5.39 3.47
CA VAL A 222 14.52 6.08 3.31
C VAL A 222 14.37 7.23 4.29
N ARG A 223 13.57 8.23 3.91
CA ARG A 223 13.15 9.32 4.81
C ARG A 223 11.87 9.97 4.27
N LEU A 224 11.23 10.82 5.08
CA LEU A 224 10.13 11.64 4.57
C LEU A 224 10.63 12.79 3.69
N ILE A 225 9.91 13.04 2.60
CA ILE A 225 10.07 14.28 1.83
C ILE A 225 9.88 15.49 2.74
N ALA A 226 10.65 16.53 2.49
CA ALA A 226 10.76 17.66 3.41
C ALA A 226 9.41 18.35 3.65
N GLU A 227 8.61 18.51 2.60
CA GLU A 227 7.32 19.19 2.59
C GLU A 227 6.32 18.57 3.58
N GLN A 228 6.50 17.30 3.90
CA GLN A 228 5.59 16.55 4.77
C GLN A 228 6.05 16.50 6.22
N LEU A 229 7.20 17.11 6.55
CA LEU A 229 7.60 17.29 7.95
C LEU A 229 6.64 18.24 8.65
N GLN A 230 6.12 17.83 9.81
CA GLN A 230 5.04 18.54 10.50
C GLN A 230 5.55 19.53 11.55
N PHE A 231 6.75 19.29 12.10
CA PHE A 231 7.27 20.09 13.21
C PHE A 231 8.47 20.93 12.78
N ASP A 232 8.49 22.20 13.19
CA ASP A 232 9.59 23.14 12.90
C ASP A 232 10.95 22.59 13.33
N TYR A 233 11.04 21.95 14.50
CA TYR A 233 12.31 21.39 14.97
C TYR A 233 12.77 20.21 14.10
N CYS A 234 11.87 19.39 13.55
CA CYS A 234 12.23 18.35 12.58
C CYS A 234 12.69 18.94 11.25
N ARG A 235 12.00 19.99 10.78
CA ARG A 235 12.35 20.72 9.55
C ARG A 235 13.72 21.39 9.64
N ILE A 236 14.02 22.01 10.78
CA ILE A 236 15.33 22.61 11.06
C ILE A 236 16.40 21.51 11.17
N ALA A 237 16.11 20.40 11.84
CA ALA A 237 17.01 19.26 11.90
C ALA A 237 17.34 18.71 10.50
N ARG A 238 16.34 18.61 9.61
CA ARG A 238 16.54 18.27 8.19
C ARG A 238 17.47 19.26 7.48
N ILE A 239 17.29 20.57 7.69
CA ILE A 239 18.16 21.59 7.08
C ILE A 239 19.61 21.43 7.55
N LEU A 240 19.82 21.20 8.84
CA LEU A 240 21.15 21.01 9.43
C LEU A 240 21.80 19.72 8.93
N ALA A 241 21.04 18.62 8.88
CA ALA A 241 21.51 17.34 8.37
C ALA A 241 21.90 17.43 6.88
N ASP A 242 21.06 18.04 6.04
CA ASP A 242 21.36 18.24 4.61
C ASP A 242 22.57 19.17 4.38
N ALA A 243 22.85 20.09 5.32
CA ALA A 243 24.00 20.99 5.21
C ALA A 243 25.34 20.28 5.42
N GLY A 244 25.38 19.22 6.22
CA GLY A 244 26.61 18.51 6.59
C GLY A 244 27.61 19.33 7.41
N CYS A 245 27.26 20.57 7.79
CA CYS A 245 28.10 21.46 8.59
C CYS A 245 27.24 22.34 9.51
N PRO A 246 27.81 22.86 10.62
CA PRO A 246 27.08 23.77 11.50
C PRO A 246 26.69 25.06 10.79
N LEU A 247 25.41 25.43 10.87
CA LEU A 247 24.86 26.65 10.28
C LEU A 247 24.64 27.74 11.34
N THR A 248 24.73 29.00 10.93
CA THR A 248 24.24 30.14 11.70
C THR A 248 22.71 30.22 11.67
N GLU A 249 22.10 30.92 12.62
CA GLU A 249 20.64 31.06 12.66
C GLU A 249 20.07 31.71 11.39
N ASN A 250 20.75 32.73 10.86
CA ASN A 250 20.32 33.40 9.62
C ASN A 250 20.32 32.44 8.43
N GLU A 251 21.34 31.58 8.29
CA GLU A 251 21.37 30.57 7.23
C GLU A 251 20.25 29.55 7.39
N ILE A 252 19.91 29.16 8.62
CA ILE A 252 18.79 28.27 8.91
C ILE A 252 17.48 28.93 8.48
N TYR A 253 17.22 30.19 8.88
CA TYR A 253 16.01 30.91 8.47
C TYR A 253 15.89 31.03 6.95
N THR A 254 16.97 31.43 6.26
CA THR A 254 16.97 31.55 4.81
C THR A 254 16.68 30.21 4.12
N ARG A 255 17.34 29.12 4.52
CA ARG A 255 17.08 27.78 3.95
C ARG A 255 15.66 27.29 4.26
N TYR A 256 15.15 27.61 5.44
CA TYR A 256 13.78 27.28 5.82
C TYR A 256 12.77 28.00 4.93
N GLU A 257 12.90 29.32 4.76
CA GLU A 257 12.02 30.12 3.89
C GLU A 257 12.06 29.61 2.45
N HIS A 258 13.23 29.29 1.92
CA HIS A 258 13.37 28.76 0.55
C HIS A 258 12.70 27.41 0.35
N ARG A 259 12.69 26.55 1.38
CA ARG A 259 12.20 25.17 1.26
C ARG A 259 10.72 25.02 1.63
N TYR A 260 10.25 25.76 2.63
CA TYR A 260 8.89 25.62 3.17
C TYR A 260 8.00 26.81 2.86
N PHE A 261 8.52 27.86 2.18
CA PHE A 261 7.78 29.08 1.83
C PHE A 261 7.14 29.80 3.02
N GLU A 262 7.67 29.58 4.22
CA GLU A 262 7.28 30.22 5.46
C GLU A 262 8.49 30.37 6.38
N ARG A 263 8.35 31.10 7.50
CA ARG A 263 9.44 31.31 8.45
C ARG A 263 9.03 30.87 9.85
N PRO A 264 9.84 30.04 10.55
CA PRO A 264 9.54 29.68 11.93
C PRO A 264 9.70 30.93 12.81
N ARG A 265 8.85 31.07 13.83
CA ARG A 265 8.90 32.25 14.73
C ARG A 265 10.20 32.33 15.52
N THR A 266 10.70 31.17 15.94
CA THR A 266 11.91 31.01 16.74
C THR A 266 12.50 29.62 16.50
N ILE A 267 13.82 29.51 16.58
CA ILE A 267 14.51 28.20 16.60
C ILE A 267 14.49 27.66 18.03
N ASP A 268 13.75 26.57 18.26
CA ASP A 268 13.72 25.91 19.57
C ASP A 268 14.95 25.01 19.76
N HIS A 269 16.02 25.63 20.27
CA HIS A 269 17.28 24.95 20.61
C HIS A 269 17.12 23.82 21.63
N ARG A 270 16.10 23.89 22.51
CA ARG A 270 15.87 22.87 23.54
C ARG A 270 15.28 21.63 22.91
N LEU A 271 14.27 21.76 22.05
CA LEU A 271 13.68 20.63 21.34
C LEU A 271 14.69 20.01 20.37
N LEU A 272 15.45 20.84 19.65
CA LEU A 272 16.52 20.35 18.77
C LEU A 272 17.55 19.52 19.53
N ARG A 273 18.11 20.03 20.63
CA ARG A 273 19.09 19.26 21.43
C ARG A 273 18.49 18.00 22.07
N LYS A 274 17.22 18.05 22.45
CA LYS A 274 16.53 16.90 23.07
C LYS A 274 16.38 15.75 22.09
N HIS A 275 16.01 16.05 20.84
CA HIS A 275 15.69 15.03 19.83
C HIS A 275 16.87 14.72 18.91
N PHE A 276 17.80 15.66 18.71
CA PHE A 276 18.92 15.57 17.79
C PHE A 276 20.21 16.12 18.43
N PRO A 277 20.78 15.41 19.43
CA PRO A 277 21.93 15.90 20.20
C PRO A 277 23.18 16.11 19.35
N ASP A 278 23.31 15.39 18.23
CA ASP A 278 24.49 15.45 17.36
C ASP A 278 24.46 16.63 16.37
N LEU A 279 23.31 17.30 16.21
CA LEU A 279 23.18 18.44 15.32
C LEU A 279 23.64 19.72 16.03
N GLN A 280 24.59 20.42 15.42
CA GLN A 280 25.17 21.64 15.97
C GLN A 280 24.72 22.87 15.20
N ILE A 281 24.27 23.88 15.93
CA ILE A 281 24.06 25.24 15.41
C ILE A 281 25.28 26.06 15.80
N ARG A 282 25.84 26.80 14.84
CA ARG A 282 26.97 27.68 15.09
C ARG A 282 26.50 28.84 15.96
N THR A 283 26.99 28.87 17.19
CA THR A 283 26.85 30.04 18.06
C THR A 283 27.79 31.12 17.55
N THR A 284 27.24 32.30 17.28
CA THR A 284 28.00 33.51 16.93
C THR A 284 28.93 33.93 18.04
#